data_AF-A0A7V7MNN2-F1
#
_entry.id   AF-A0A7V7MNN2-F1
#
_cell.length_a   1.000
_cell.length_b   1.000
_cell.length_c   1.000
_cell.angle_alpha   90.00
_cell.angle_beta   90.00
_cell.angle_gamma   90.00
#
_symmetry.space_group_name_H-M   'P 1'
#
loop_
_entity.id
_entity.type
_entity.pdbx_description
1 polymer ?
#
loop_
_entity_poly.entity_id
_entity_poly.type
_entity_poly.pdbx_seq_one_letter_code
_entity_poly.pdbx_strand_id
1 'polypeptide(L)'
;MKHTFLTVLGILALLLGSCIPSLNPLYQTPEKDTRLVPELLGAWEMLDDQGKVLAKIDMSKGKNGSHKMMVTEGEWVSEYEAYVVPIEGHLFLDTHLVEAPKQLRESMFLFHVIPAHMFWHLEQDEGQWSLNCWIGMNAVEDMGKRPKPLKMQTLSPNNPMHACVSSSSDLKKFFRKAITDSSPEYPLFKADVKIFLRRPKTAEG
;
A
#
# COMPACT_ATOMS: atom_id res chain seq x y z
N MET A 1 27.08 -1.32 20.01
CA MET A 1 26.83 -0.71 18.69
C MET A 1 26.37 -1.69 17.60
N LYS A 2 26.93 -2.92 17.48
CA LYS A 2 26.51 -3.89 16.45
C LYS A 2 25.08 -4.43 16.63
N HIS A 3 24.61 -4.63 17.86
CA HIS A 3 23.25 -5.13 18.11
C HIS A 3 22.16 -4.13 17.74
N THR A 4 22.34 -2.84 18.03
CA THR A 4 21.37 -1.79 17.69
C THR A 4 21.19 -1.62 16.18
N PHE A 5 22.27 -1.74 15.39
CA PHE A 5 22.21 -1.67 13.94
C PHE A 5 21.48 -2.88 13.33
N LEU A 6 21.72 -4.09 13.85
CA LEU A 6 20.98 -5.30 13.43
C LEU A 6 19.50 -5.24 13.80
N THR A 7 19.15 -4.68 14.96
CA THR A 7 17.74 -4.52 15.36
C THR A 7 17.02 -3.49 14.49
N VAL A 8 17.64 -2.36 14.17
CA VAL A 8 17.06 -1.35 13.26
C VAL A 8 16.91 -1.89 11.84
N LEU A 9 17.90 -2.64 11.35
CA LEU A 9 17.84 -3.27 10.02
C LEU A 9 16.79 -4.39 9.96
N GLY A 10 16.62 -5.16 11.03
CA GLY A 10 15.59 -6.20 11.15
C GLY A 10 14.17 -5.63 11.22
N ILE A 11 13.97 -4.52 11.96
CA ILE A 11 12.69 -3.80 12.00
C ILE A 11 12.39 -3.20 10.61
N LEU A 12 13.38 -2.63 9.94
CA LEU A 12 13.20 -2.08 8.59
C LEU A 12 12.90 -3.17 7.54
N ALA A 13 13.48 -4.36 7.67
CA ALA A 13 13.16 -5.50 6.81
C ALA A 13 11.74 -6.05 7.05
N LEU A 14 11.26 -6.05 8.30
CA LEU A 14 9.88 -6.41 8.66
C LEU A 14 8.86 -5.39 8.12
N LEU A 15 9.22 -4.11 8.10
CA LEU A 15 8.38 -3.04 7.54
C LEU A 15 8.27 -3.10 6.00
N LEU A 16 9.19 -3.77 5.32
CA LEU A 16 9.21 -3.88 3.84
C LEU A 16 8.54 -5.14 3.28
N GLY A 17 8.14 -6.10 4.13
CA GLY A 17 7.38 -7.31 3.75
C GLY A 17 5.91 -7.30 4.19
N SER A 18 5.38 -6.10 4.43
CA SER A 18 4.28 -5.87 5.36
C SER A 18 2.92 -5.65 4.71
N CYS A 19 2.87 -5.43 3.39
CA CYS A 19 1.64 -5.50 2.62
C CYS A 19 1.33 -6.96 2.33
N ILE A 20 0.08 -7.38 2.49
CA ILE A 20 -0.37 -8.67 1.97
C ILE A 20 -0.58 -8.48 0.46
N PRO A 21 0.32 -8.99 -0.41
CA PRO A 21 0.13 -8.88 -1.84
C PRO A 21 -1.19 -9.54 -2.23
N SER A 22 -2.01 -8.84 -3.00
CA SER A 22 -3.16 -9.46 -3.66
C SER A 22 -2.82 -9.76 -5.11
N LEU A 23 -3.14 -10.98 -5.58
CA LEU A 23 -3.03 -11.31 -7.01
C LEU A 23 -4.14 -10.69 -7.85
N ASN A 24 -5.17 -10.13 -7.21
CA ASN A 24 -6.30 -9.50 -7.88
C ASN A 24 -6.43 -8.03 -7.44
N PRO A 25 -6.82 -7.13 -8.35
CA PRO A 25 -7.08 -5.74 -8.00
C PRO A 25 -8.32 -5.61 -7.10
N LEU A 26 -8.42 -4.48 -6.42
CA LEU A 26 -9.60 -4.07 -5.65
C LEU A 26 -10.74 -3.56 -6.55
N TYR A 27 -10.52 -3.45 -7.86
CA TYR A 27 -11.51 -3.11 -8.89
C TYR A 27 -11.74 -4.26 -9.88
N GLN A 28 -12.82 -4.20 -10.66
CA GLN A 28 -13.12 -5.16 -11.74
C GLN A 28 -13.05 -4.50 -13.11
N THR A 29 -13.53 -3.26 -13.21
CA THR A 29 -13.51 -2.46 -14.43
C THR A 29 -12.96 -1.08 -14.06
N PRO A 30 -11.68 -0.78 -14.34
CA PRO A 30 -11.04 0.47 -13.95
C PRO A 30 -11.90 1.71 -14.20
N GLU A 31 -12.53 1.79 -15.36
CA GLU A 31 -13.29 2.96 -15.81
C GLU A 31 -14.58 3.19 -15.01
N LYS A 32 -15.12 2.14 -14.37
CA LYS A 32 -16.35 2.20 -13.58
C LYS A 32 -16.10 2.23 -12.08
N ASP A 33 -15.03 1.58 -11.66
CA ASP A 33 -14.75 1.27 -10.27
C ASP A 33 -13.70 2.18 -9.64
N THR A 34 -13.04 3.00 -10.44
CA THR A 34 -11.94 3.85 -9.99
C THR A 34 -12.22 5.31 -10.29
N ARG A 35 -11.53 6.19 -9.59
CA ARG A 35 -11.64 7.64 -9.74
C ARG A 35 -10.26 8.26 -9.83
N LEU A 36 -10.06 9.12 -10.82
CA LEU A 36 -8.90 10.01 -10.80
C LEU A 36 -9.10 11.07 -9.70
N VAL A 37 -8.13 11.20 -8.81
CA VAL A 37 -8.09 12.21 -7.73
C VAL A 37 -7.02 13.25 -8.10
N PRO A 38 -7.41 14.41 -8.68
CA PRO A 38 -6.46 15.41 -9.15
C PRO A 38 -5.55 15.95 -8.05
N GLU A 39 -6.04 15.98 -6.81
CA GLU A 39 -5.32 16.47 -5.64
C GLU A 39 -4.06 15.67 -5.35
N LEU A 40 -4.01 14.41 -5.78
CA LEU A 40 -2.83 13.54 -5.65
C LEU A 40 -1.75 13.83 -6.69
N LEU A 41 -2.02 14.58 -7.76
CA LEU A 41 -1.02 14.82 -8.82
C LEU A 41 0.12 15.72 -8.34
N GLY A 42 1.32 15.50 -8.86
CA GLY A 42 2.55 16.26 -8.59
C GLY A 42 3.49 15.55 -7.62
N ALA A 43 4.46 16.32 -7.11
CA ALA A 43 5.50 15.80 -6.23
C ALA A 43 5.04 15.76 -4.76
N TRP A 44 5.54 14.74 -4.05
CA TRP A 44 5.31 14.46 -2.64
C TRP A 44 6.57 13.92 -1.97
N GLU A 45 6.63 14.09 -0.67
CA GLU A 45 7.55 13.41 0.22
C GLU A 45 6.74 12.45 1.09
N MET A 46 7.19 11.21 1.15
CA MET A 46 6.67 10.15 1.98
C MET A 46 7.36 10.24 3.34
N LEU A 47 6.61 10.53 4.40
CA LEU A 47 7.15 10.72 5.75
C LEU A 47 6.72 9.58 6.69
N ASP A 48 7.61 9.20 7.60
CA ASP A 48 7.21 8.41 8.78
C ASP A 48 6.49 9.27 9.83
N ASP A 49 6.09 8.64 10.94
CA ASP A 49 5.44 9.27 12.08
C ASP A 49 6.32 10.32 12.80
N GLN A 50 7.63 10.26 12.61
CA GLN A 50 8.61 11.23 13.12
C GLN A 50 8.89 12.38 12.13
N GLY A 51 8.23 12.37 10.96
CA GLY A 51 8.40 13.40 9.93
C GLY A 51 9.69 13.24 9.11
N LYS A 52 10.38 12.12 9.21
CA LYS A 52 11.56 11.81 8.40
C LYS A 52 11.14 11.38 7.01
N VAL A 53 11.82 11.91 5.99
CA VAL A 53 11.59 11.53 4.59
C VAL A 53 12.07 10.10 4.36
N LEU A 54 11.14 9.22 4.01
CA LEU A 54 11.37 7.84 3.61
C LEU A 54 11.62 7.73 2.10
N ALA A 55 10.79 8.41 1.31
CA ALA A 55 10.85 8.40 -0.15
C ALA A 55 10.33 9.71 -0.74
N LYS A 56 10.64 9.96 -2.01
CA LYS A 56 9.97 10.99 -2.83
C LYS A 56 9.02 10.30 -3.79
N ILE A 57 7.85 10.89 -4.02
CA ILE A 57 6.84 10.36 -4.93
C ILE A 57 6.51 11.44 -5.96
N ASP A 58 6.50 11.08 -7.24
CA ASP A 58 5.91 11.90 -8.30
C ASP A 58 4.69 11.17 -8.86
N MET A 59 3.52 11.80 -8.72
CA MET A 59 2.26 11.28 -9.24
C MET A 59 1.83 12.06 -10.47
N SER A 60 1.74 11.37 -11.60
CA SER A 60 1.22 11.93 -12.84
C SER A 60 -0.05 11.18 -13.28
N LYS A 61 -0.77 11.73 -14.26
CA LYS A 61 -1.91 11.03 -14.86
C LYS A 61 -1.41 9.77 -15.58
N GLY A 62 -2.00 8.63 -15.24
CA GLY A 62 -1.77 7.35 -15.91
C GLY A 62 -2.79 7.09 -17.03
N LYS A 63 -2.94 5.83 -17.41
CA LYS A 63 -3.93 5.38 -18.43
C LYS A 63 -5.24 4.97 -17.74
N ASN A 64 -6.36 5.03 -18.47
CA ASN A 64 -7.65 4.49 -17.99
C ASN A 64 -8.10 4.97 -16.60
N GLY A 65 -7.78 6.22 -16.23
CA GLY A 65 -8.16 6.79 -14.93
C GLY A 65 -7.20 6.48 -13.78
N SER A 66 -6.07 5.82 -14.06
CA SER A 66 -5.00 5.57 -13.08
C SER A 66 -4.12 6.80 -12.84
N HIS A 67 -3.31 6.71 -11.80
CA HIS A 67 -2.13 7.53 -11.56
C HIS A 67 -0.89 6.70 -11.90
N LYS A 68 0.07 7.31 -12.60
CA LYS A 68 1.44 6.82 -12.66
C LYS A 68 2.17 7.37 -11.44
N MET A 69 2.78 6.49 -10.65
CA MET A 69 3.43 6.83 -9.39
C MET A 69 4.89 6.40 -9.45
N MET A 70 5.79 7.38 -9.53
CA MET A 70 7.24 7.16 -9.45
C MET A 70 7.67 7.31 -7.99
N VAL A 71 8.27 6.27 -7.41
CA VAL A 71 8.78 6.28 -6.04
C VAL A 71 10.30 6.27 -6.07
N THR A 72 10.92 7.25 -5.43
CA THR A 72 12.39 7.38 -5.32
C THR A 72 12.83 7.20 -3.87
N GLU A 73 13.58 6.13 -3.64
CA GLU A 73 14.18 5.77 -2.35
C GLU A 73 15.71 5.82 -2.46
N GLY A 74 16.30 6.98 -2.15
CA GLY A 74 17.73 7.20 -2.39
C GLY A 74 18.05 7.19 -3.88
N GLU A 75 18.84 6.20 -4.33
CA GLU A 75 19.21 6.00 -5.74
C GLU A 75 18.24 5.07 -6.49
N TRP A 76 17.29 4.45 -5.79
CA TRP A 76 16.35 3.50 -6.38
C TRP A 76 15.08 4.20 -6.83
N VAL A 77 14.64 3.88 -8.03
CA VAL A 77 13.42 4.42 -8.63
C VAL A 77 12.56 3.24 -9.06
N SER A 78 11.31 3.24 -8.61
CA SER A 78 10.29 2.25 -8.96
C SER A 78 9.10 2.96 -9.61
N GLU A 79 8.49 2.33 -10.61
CA GLU A 79 7.23 2.79 -11.21
C GLU A 79 6.08 1.90 -10.76
N TYR A 80 5.01 2.53 -10.31
CA TYR A 80 3.75 1.89 -9.98
C TYR A 80 2.63 2.48 -10.83
N GLU A 81 1.66 1.65 -11.16
CA GLU A 81 0.34 2.13 -11.57
C GLU A 81 -0.60 2.03 -10.36
N ALA A 82 -1.31 3.12 -10.10
CA ALA A 82 -2.12 3.30 -8.92
C ALA A 82 -3.56 3.68 -9.28
N TYR A 83 -4.54 3.02 -8.70
CA TYR A 83 -5.96 3.30 -8.89
C TYR A 83 -6.58 3.70 -7.56
N VAL A 84 -7.34 4.79 -7.54
CA VAL A 84 -8.15 5.13 -6.37
C VAL A 84 -9.53 4.48 -6.49
N VAL A 85 -9.83 3.58 -5.57
CA VAL A 85 -11.07 2.79 -5.51
C VAL A 85 -11.94 3.30 -4.36
N PRO A 86 -13.09 3.94 -4.64
CA PRO A 86 -14.04 4.31 -3.59
C PRO A 86 -14.84 3.09 -3.11
N ILE A 87 -14.93 2.88 -1.79
CA ILE A 87 -15.72 1.82 -1.16
C ILE A 87 -16.41 2.39 0.09
N GLU A 88 -17.74 2.43 0.11
CA GLU A 88 -18.55 2.92 1.25
C GLU A 88 -18.11 4.29 1.82
N GLY A 89 -17.77 5.24 0.94
CA GLY A 89 -17.33 6.58 1.33
C GLY A 89 -15.84 6.68 1.70
N HIS A 90 -15.11 5.57 1.74
CA HIS A 90 -13.65 5.53 1.93
C HIS A 90 -12.93 5.46 0.58
N LEU A 91 -11.70 5.97 0.55
CA LEU A 91 -10.82 5.90 -0.63
C LEU A 91 -9.70 4.90 -0.36
N PHE A 92 -9.47 3.99 -1.31
CA PHE A 92 -8.35 3.06 -1.26
C PHE A 92 -7.45 3.28 -2.47
N LEU A 93 -6.14 3.41 -2.24
CA LEU A 93 -5.16 3.39 -3.31
C LEU A 93 -4.75 1.93 -3.54
N ASP A 94 -5.06 1.41 -4.72
CA ASP A 94 -4.62 0.11 -5.21
C ASP A 94 -3.40 0.32 -6.11
N THR A 95 -2.22 -0.04 -5.63
CA THR A 95 -0.96 0.11 -6.36
C THR A 95 -0.43 -1.24 -6.82
N HIS A 96 0.05 -1.32 -8.06
CA HIS A 96 0.84 -2.46 -8.52
C HIS A 96 2.13 -1.99 -9.19
N LEU A 97 3.18 -2.78 -9.02
CA LEU A 97 4.49 -2.47 -9.56
C LEU A 97 4.51 -2.69 -11.08
N VAL A 98 4.96 -1.68 -11.81
CA VAL A 98 5.13 -1.70 -13.27
C VAL A 98 6.61 -1.85 -13.63
N GLU A 99 7.48 -1.06 -13.00
CA GLU A 99 8.92 -1.12 -13.24
C GLU A 99 9.70 -1.16 -11.93
N ALA A 100 10.60 -2.13 -11.86
CA ALA A 100 11.56 -2.37 -10.78
C ALA A 100 12.65 -1.30 -10.71
N PRO A 101 13.25 -1.06 -9.53
CA PRO A 101 14.59 -0.50 -9.52
C PRO A 101 15.57 -1.52 -10.14
N LYS A 102 16.52 -1.03 -10.95
CA LYS A 102 17.52 -1.87 -11.63
C LYS A 102 18.36 -2.73 -10.67
N GLN A 103 18.50 -2.26 -9.43
CA GLN A 103 19.21 -2.95 -8.36
C GLN A 103 18.18 -3.35 -7.31
N LEU A 104 17.87 -4.64 -7.26
CA LEU A 104 16.85 -5.17 -6.38
C LEU A 104 17.43 -5.43 -4.99
N ARG A 105 16.67 -5.06 -3.96
CA ARG A 105 16.80 -5.69 -2.65
C ARG A 105 16.25 -7.12 -2.74
N GLU A 106 16.92 -8.08 -2.13
CA GLU A 106 16.44 -9.48 -2.08
C GLU A 106 15.00 -9.59 -1.57
N SER A 107 14.63 -8.72 -0.61
CA SER A 107 13.27 -8.66 -0.05
C SER A 107 12.19 -8.18 -1.02
N MET A 108 12.58 -7.44 -2.07
CA MET A 108 11.65 -6.88 -3.06
C MET A 108 11.53 -7.75 -4.31
N PHE A 109 12.44 -8.71 -4.50
CA PHE A 109 12.52 -9.55 -5.71
C PHE A 109 11.19 -10.21 -6.06
N LEU A 110 10.43 -10.69 -5.07
CA LEU A 110 9.20 -11.44 -5.33
C LEU A 110 8.05 -10.56 -5.85
N PHE A 111 8.01 -9.27 -5.51
CA PHE A 111 7.06 -8.30 -6.08
C PHE A 111 7.32 -8.00 -7.57
N HIS A 112 8.48 -8.40 -8.09
CA HIS A 112 8.82 -8.30 -9.52
C HIS A 112 8.41 -9.54 -10.31
N VAL A 113 8.40 -10.70 -9.65
CA VAL A 113 8.05 -11.98 -10.27
C VAL A 113 6.53 -12.15 -10.28
N ILE A 114 5.85 -11.61 -9.27
CA ILE A 114 4.41 -11.76 -9.09
C ILE A 114 3.77 -10.37 -9.18
N PRO A 115 2.91 -10.12 -10.18
CA PRO A 115 2.17 -8.86 -10.29
C PRO A 115 1.17 -8.79 -9.14
N ALA A 116 1.62 -8.19 -8.05
CA ALA A 116 0.88 -8.07 -6.82
C ALA A 116 0.37 -6.64 -6.65
N HIS A 117 -0.87 -6.57 -6.19
CA HIS A 117 -1.53 -5.36 -5.75
C HIS A 117 -1.30 -5.13 -4.26
N MET A 118 -1.04 -3.89 -3.89
CA MET A 118 -0.95 -3.41 -2.52
C MET A 118 -2.04 -2.36 -2.30
N PHE A 119 -2.75 -2.47 -1.18
CA PHE A 119 -3.90 -1.61 -0.88
C PHE A 119 -3.58 -0.68 0.28
N TRP A 120 -3.83 0.60 0.08
CA TRP A 120 -3.62 1.65 1.08
C TRP A 120 -4.95 2.35 1.36
N HIS A 121 -5.32 2.56 2.61
CA HIS A 121 -6.44 3.43 2.92
C HIS A 121 -5.97 4.89 2.83
N LEU A 122 -6.57 5.63 1.90
CA LEU A 122 -6.24 7.02 1.61
C LEU A 122 -7.14 7.93 2.43
N GLU A 123 -6.55 8.66 3.36
CA GLU A 123 -7.24 9.64 4.20
C GLU A 123 -6.80 11.05 3.86
N GLN A 124 -7.74 11.99 3.95
CA GLN A 124 -7.45 13.43 3.89
C GLN A 124 -7.94 14.07 5.18
N ASP A 125 -7.02 14.73 5.89
CA ASP A 125 -7.33 15.47 7.11
C ASP A 125 -6.70 16.85 7.05
N GLU A 126 -7.49 17.91 7.27
CA GLU A 126 -7.06 19.32 7.18
C GLU A 126 -6.22 19.67 5.93
N GLY A 127 -6.49 19.00 4.80
CA GLY A 127 -5.74 19.21 3.54
C GLY A 127 -4.42 18.43 3.42
N GLN A 128 -4.04 17.65 4.44
CA GLN A 128 -2.94 16.69 4.39
C GLN A 128 -3.46 15.31 3.99
N TRP A 129 -2.77 14.67 3.05
CA TRP A 129 -3.05 13.28 2.68
C TRP A 129 -2.20 12.32 3.51
N SER A 130 -2.78 11.19 3.86
CA SER A 130 -2.05 10.07 4.44
C SER A 130 -2.43 8.74 3.82
N LEU A 131 -1.44 7.87 3.66
CA LEU A 131 -1.57 6.49 3.25
C LEU A 131 -1.46 5.62 4.49
N ASN A 132 -2.55 4.98 4.85
CA ASN A 132 -2.60 4.03 5.95
C ASN A 132 -2.41 2.65 5.35
N CYS A 133 -1.27 2.04 5.68
CA CYS A 133 -1.00 0.70 5.22
C CYS A 133 -1.67 -0.30 6.15
N TRP A 134 -2.37 -1.27 5.56
CA TRP A 134 -2.83 -2.46 6.28
C TRP A 134 -1.65 -3.40 6.48
N ILE A 135 -0.77 -2.99 7.38
CA ILE A 135 0.40 -3.76 7.80
C ILE A 135 -0.02 -4.66 8.95
N GLY A 136 0.52 -5.87 8.94
CA GLY A 136 0.56 -6.72 10.11
C GLY A 136 0.15 -8.16 9.84
N MET A 137 0.88 -9.10 10.44
CA MET A 137 0.43 -10.48 10.61
C MET A 137 -0.96 -10.54 11.29
N ASN A 138 -1.28 -9.51 12.09
CA ASN A 138 -2.61 -9.30 12.65
C ASN A 138 -3.68 -9.11 11.57
N ALA A 139 -3.40 -8.42 10.45
CA ALA A 139 -4.37 -8.31 9.36
C ALA A 139 -4.62 -9.68 8.70
N VAL A 140 -3.60 -10.52 8.49
CA VAL A 140 -3.79 -11.90 8.00
C VAL A 140 -4.64 -12.71 8.98
N GLU A 141 -4.30 -12.64 10.27
CA GLU A 141 -5.04 -13.35 11.31
C GLU A 141 -6.48 -12.84 11.45
N ASP A 142 -6.70 -11.54 11.41
CA ASP A 142 -8.01 -10.90 11.53
C ASP A 142 -8.85 -11.15 10.28
N MET A 143 -8.22 -11.19 9.10
CA MET A 143 -8.86 -11.68 7.88
C MET A 143 -9.26 -13.14 8.00
N GLY A 144 -8.40 -13.98 8.61
CA GLY A 144 -8.65 -15.40 8.87
C GLY A 144 -9.74 -15.67 9.92
N LYS A 145 -9.90 -14.78 10.91
CA LYS A 145 -10.89 -14.88 12.01
C LYS A 145 -12.28 -14.38 11.61
N ARG A 146 -12.44 -13.71 10.46
CA ARG A 146 -13.75 -13.24 9.98
C ARG A 146 -14.60 -14.40 9.45
N PRO A 147 -15.95 -14.31 9.51
CA PRO A 147 -16.85 -15.41 9.12
C PRO A 147 -16.71 -15.90 7.67
N LYS A 148 -16.10 -15.08 6.80
CA LYS A 148 -15.73 -15.43 5.42
C LYS A 148 -14.32 -14.90 5.16
N PRO A 149 -13.27 -15.68 5.50
CA PRO A 149 -11.91 -15.22 5.35
C PRO A 149 -11.53 -15.11 3.88
N LEU A 150 -10.64 -14.17 3.56
CA LEU A 150 -10.03 -14.13 2.24
C LEU A 150 -9.16 -15.37 2.03
N LYS A 151 -9.12 -15.87 0.79
CA LYS A 151 -8.28 -17.02 0.44
C LYS A 151 -6.84 -16.54 0.37
N MET A 152 -5.98 -17.18 1.16
CA MET A 152 -4.55 -16.90 1.24
C MET A 152 -3.76 -18.07 0.65
N GLN A 153 -2.64 -17.78 -0.01
CA GLN A 153 -1.71 -18.77 -0.52
C GLN A 153 -0.28 -18.45 -0.07
N THR A 154 0.41 -19.45 0.49
CA THR A 154 1.84 -19.35 0.77
C THR A 154 2.62 -19.43 -0.53
N LEU A 155 3.43 -18.41 -0.82
CA LEU A 155 4.19 -18.30 -2.06
C LEU A 155 5.58 -18.94 -1.97
N SER A 156 6.12 -19.10 -0.76
CA SER A 156 7.39 -19.80 -0.51
C SER A 156 7.30 -20.65 0.76
N PRO A 157 7.65 -21.94 0.70
CA PRO A 157 7.63 -22.81 1.88
C PRO A 157 8.72 -22.48 2.90
N ASN A 158 9.83 -21.87 2.46
CA ASN A 158 10.99 -21.57 3.32
C ASN A 158 10.97 -20.14 3.88
N ASN A 159 10.07 -19.29 3.39
CA ASN A 159 9.82 -17.95 3.89
C ASN A 159 8.32 -17.70 3.75
N PRO A 160 7.51 -17.82 4.83
CA PRO A 160 6.05 -17.84 4.76
C PRO A 160 5.50 -16.47 4.37
N MET A 161 5.65 -16.14 3.11
CA MET A 161 5.03 -15.00 2.48
C MET A 161 3.68 -15.46 1.95
N HIS A 162 2.63 -14.75 2.35
CA HIS A 162 1.27 -15.07 1.95
C HIS A 162 0.76 -14.02 0.96
N ALA A 163 0.10 -14.47 -0.10
CA ALA A 163 -0.66 -13.61 -0.99
C ALA A 163 -2.15 -13.89 -0.86
N CYS A 164 -2.95 -12.83 -0.95
CA CYS A 164 -4.38 -12.96 -1.15
C CYS A 164 -4.65 -13.38 -2.60
N VAL A 165 -5.41 -14.47 -2.76
CA VAL A 165 -5.79 -15.01 -4.07
C VAL A 165 -7.32 -15.00 -4.27
N SER A 166 -8.04 -14.29 -3.40
CA SER A 166 -9.47 -14.04 -3.57
C SER A 166 -9.75 -13.19 -4.81
N SER A 167 -10.93 -13.39 -5.41
CA SER A 167 -11.39 -12.59 -6.53
C SER A 167 -11.57 -11.11 -6.14
N SER A 168 -11.48 -10.19 -7.10
CA SER A 168 -11.78 -8.76 -6.88
C SER A 168 -13.17 -8.50 -6.28
N SER A 169 -14.17 -9.34 -6.63
CA SER A 169 -15.50 -9.25 -6.03
C SER A 169 -15.49 -9.58 -4.55
N ASP A 170 -14.78 -10.63 -4.16
CA ASP A 170 -14.69 -11.07 -2.77
C ASP A 170 -13.80 -10.13 -1.95
N LEU A 171 -12.75 -9.56 -2.55
CA LEU A 171 -11.98 -8.46 -1.96
C LEU A 171 -12.90 -7.27 -1.67
N LYS A 172 -13.64 -6.75 -2.65
CA LYS A 172 -14.57 -5.64 -2.41
C LYS A 172 -15.61 -5.96 -1.32
N LYS A 173 -16.23 -7.15 -1.35
CA LYS A 173 -17.19 -7.57 -0.31
C LYS A 173 -16.54 -7.60 1.06
N PHE A 174 -15.30 -8.09 1.13
CA PHE A 174 -14.53 -8.11 2.35
C PHE A 174 -14.32 -6.68 2.87
N PHE A 175 -13.77 -5.77 2.05
CA PHE A 175 -13.55 -4.38 2.46
C PHE A 175 -14.84 -3.68 2.89
N ARG A 176 -15.95 -3.84 2.15
CA ARG A 176 -17.27 -3.31 2.55
C ARG A 176 -17.70 -3.80 3.93
N LYS A 177 -17.70 -5.13 4.12
CA LYS A 177 -18.06 -5.73 5.40
C LYS A 177 -17.13 -5.24 6.51
N ALA A 178 -15.85 -5.10 6.19
CA ALA A 178 -14.85 -4.70 7.15
C ALA A 178 -15.04 -3.23 7.59
N ILE A 179 -15.44 -2.33 6.69
CA ILE A 179 -15.88 -0.97 7.01
C ILE A 179 -17.11 -0.98 7.92
N THR A 180 -18.15 -1.75 7.56
CA THR A 180 -19.39 -1.83 8.35
C THR A 180 -19.17 -2.42 9.73
N ASP A 181 -18.35 -3.46 9.84
CA ASP A 181 -18.04 -4.15 11.09
C ASP A 181 -16.97 -3.40 11.92
N SER A 182 -16.38 -2.32 11.38
CA SER A 182 -15.32 -1.58 12.06
C SER A 182 -15.85 -1.05 13.39
N SER A 183 -15.23 -1.47 14.47
CA SER A 183 -15.54 -1.04 15.83
C SER A 183 -14.26 -0.55 16.51
N PRO A 184 -14.33 0.13 17.67
CA PRO A 184 -13.14 0.44 18.44
C PRO A 184 -12.31 -0.80 18.83
N GLU A 185 -12.92 -1.98 18.89
CA GLU A 185 -12.27 -3.26 19.21
C GLU A 185 -11.62 -3.90 17.98
N TYR A 186 -12.18 -3.67 16.79
CA TYR A 186 -11.65 -4.10 15.50
C TYR A 186 -11.55 -2.92 14.53
N PRO A 187 -10.71 -1.92 14.84
CA PRO A 187 -10.62 -0.72 14.05
C PRO A 187 -10.08 -1.09 12.67
N LEU A 188 -10.91 -0.94 11.64
CA LEU A 188 -10.50 -1.30 10.29
C LEU A 188 -9.26 -0.53 9.86
N PHE A 189 -9.07 0.68 10.37
CA PHE A 189 -8.00 1.57 9.93
C PHE A 189 -6.97 1.85 11.01
N LYS A 190 -6.80 0.96 12.00
CA LYS A 190 -5.63 1.06 12.88
C LYS A 190 -4.40 0.66 12.09
N ALA A 191 -3.85 1.64 11.37
CA ALA A 191 -2.66 1.46 10.58
C ALA A 191 -1.50 1.16 11.52
N ASP A 192 -0.84 0.02 11.31
CA ASP A 192 0.44 -0.25 11.96
C ASP A 192 1.51 0.75 11.49
N VAL A 193 1.33 1.31 10.28
CA VAL A 193 2.14 2.42 9.74
C VAL A 193 1.24 3.42 9.03
N LYS A 194 1.27 4.66 9.51
CA LYS A 194 0.67 5.81 8.85
C LYS A 194 1.77 6.59 8.14
N ILE A 195 1.61 6.78 6.84
CA ILE A 195 2.54 7.50 5.99
C ILE A 195 1.90 8.81 5.59
N PHE A 196 2.61 9.92 5.81
CA PHE A 196 2.12 11.24 5.44
C PHE A 196 2.68 11.66 4.07
N LEU A 197 1.82 12.27 3.26
CA LEU A 197 2.22 12.88 2.00
C LEU A 197 2.34 14.39 2.19
N ARG A 198 3.55 14.91 2.05
CA ARG A 198 3.85 16.34 2.14
C ARG A 198 4.28 16.87 0.78
N ARG A 199 3.75 18.02 0.35
CA ARG A 199 4.30 18.71 -0.83
C ARG A 199 5.74 19.16 -0.53
N PRO A 200 6.70 18.96 -1.44
CA PRO A 200 8.06 19.47 -1.25
C PRO A 200 7.99 20.98 -0.98
N LYS A 201 8.83 21.47 -0.06
CA LYS A 201 9.00 22.91 0.07
C LYS A 201 9.54 23.41 -1.26
N THR A 202 8.77 24.25 -1.97
CA THR A 202 9.32 25.02 -3.07
C THR A 202 10.49 25.80 -2.51
N ALA A 203 11.66 25.70 -3.14
CA ALA A 203 12.73 26.64 -2.83
C ALA A 203 12.13 28.03 -3.04
N GLU A 204 11.99 28.79 -1.95
CA GLU A 204 11.63 30.20 -2.03
C GLU A 204 12.72 30.83 -2.90
N GLY A 205 12.33 31.21 -4.11
CA GLY A 205 13.19 31.91 -5.07
C GLY A 205 13.33 33.38 -4.72
#